data_AF-A0AAE0BQJ9-F1
#
_entry.id   AF-A0AAE0BQJ9-F1
#
_cell.length_a   1.000
_cell.length_b   1.000
_cell.length_c   1.000
_cell.angle_alpha   90.00
_cell.angle_beta   90.00
_cell.angle_gamma   90.00
#
_symmetry.space_group_name_H-M   'P 1'
#
loop_
_entity.id
_entity.type
_entity.pdbx_description
1 polymer ?
#
loop_
_entity_poly.entity_id
_entity_poly.type
_entity_poly.pdbx_seq_one_letter_code
_entity_poly.pdbx_strand_id
1 'polypeptide(L)'
;MSTDARQPRVTIHGEIATVILQEGERLRSQYDSTIGRNTAISAALVGEGKGLLAKLSTSVAVKALGDENAIGQWFEGPGEVLLSCPGLPEQIAEINLDSSEEIIFKKGSWLASTSGISITPTFESVGSAVWNAIRGNLGNSLLLRARAEKAGRLLLSSVGNIHHKTLSDGETYKVDNGNLLAWTSSAESAILPCGGNEAWYM
;
A
#
# COMPACT_ATOMS: atom_id res chain seq x y z
N MET A 1 -14.22 26.13 13.04
CA MET A 1 -15.12 24.99 12.77
C MET A 1 -14.38 24.04 11.85
N SER A 2 -13.82 22.97 12.39
CA SER A 2 -13.12 21.95 11.61
C SER A 2 -14.17 21.18 10.81
N THR A 3 -14.20 21.34 9.49
CA THR A 3 -14.91 20.39 8.63
C THR A 3 -14.17 19.07 8.75
N ASP A 4 -14.67 18.20 9.62
CA ASP A 4 -14.29 16.80 9.70
C ASP A 4 -14.47 16.20 8.30
N ALA A 5 -13.37 16.01 7.58
CA ALA A 5 -13.39 15.48 6.24
C ALA A 5 -13.90 14.04 6.35
N ARG A 6 -15.16 13.83 6.00
CA ARG A 6 -15.83 12.54 6.09
C ARG A 6 -15.04 11.52 5.29
N GLN A 7 -14.62 10.44 5.96
CA GLN A 7 -13.87 9.35 5.34
C GLN A 7 -14.80 8.15 5.10
N PRO A 8 -14.49 7.34 4.07
CA PRO A 8 -15.11 6.04 3.90
C PRO A 8 -15.09 5.22 5.18
N ARG A 9 -16.19 4.55 5.48
CA ARG A 9 -16.24 3.63 6.62
C ARG A 9 -15.63 2.31 6.21
N VAL A 10 -14.66 1.84 6.97
CA VAL A 10 -14.04 0.53 6.78
C VAL A 10 -14.45 -0.38 7.92
N THR A 11 -14.72 -1.65 7.61
CA THR A 11 -14.93 -2.71 8.60
C THR A 11 -14.21 -3.96 8.13
N ILE A 12 -13.36 -4.53 8.97
CA ILE A 12 -12.57 -5.73 8.64
C ILE A 12 -13.23 -6.95 9.30
N HIS A 13 -13.52 -7.96 8.48
CA HIS A 13 -14.14 -9.23 8.84
C HIS A 13 -13.17 -10.37 8.54
N GLY A 14 -12.13 -10.52 9.37
CA GLY A 14 -11.06 -11.48 9.10
C GLY A 14 -10.25 -11.07 7.87
N GLU A 15 -10.41 -11.83 6.79
CA GLU A 15 -9.68 -11.66 5.53
C GLU A 15 -10.41 -10.74 4.52
N ILE A 16 -11.59 -10.24 4.88
CA ILE A 16 -12.40 -9.37 4.01
C ILE A 16 -12.51 -7.97 4.62
N ALA A 17 -12.23 -6.95 3.84
CA ALA A 17 -12.52 -5.56 4.17
C ALA A 17 -13.77 -5.06 3.45
N THR A 18 -14.76 -4.64 4.22
CA THR A 18 -15.96 -3.95 3.73
C THR A 18 -15.73 -2.45 3.79
N VAL A 19 -15.85 -1.77 2.65
CA VAL A 19 -15.73 -0.30 2.56
C VAL A 19 -17.04 0.29 2.09
N ILE A 20 -17.62 1.16 2.90
CA ILE A 20 -18.83 1.91 2.56
C ILE A 20 -18.44 3.32 2.10
N LEU A 21 -18.70 3.59 0.83
CA LEU A 21 -18.54 4.88 0.18
C LEU A 21 -19.84 5.67 0.23
N GLN A 22 -19.71 6.97 0.50
CA GLN A 22 -20.76 7.96 0.33
C GLN A 22 -20.59 8.72 -0.99
N GLU A 23 -21.58 9.56 -1.30
CA GLU A 23 -21.50 10.44 -2.47
C GLU A 23 -20.27 11.35 -2.40
N GLY A 24 -19.50 11.39 -3.49
CA GLY A 24 -18.25 12.14 -3.60
C GLY A 24 -17.02 11.46 -2.97
N GLU A 25 -17.18 10.33 -2.28
CA GLU A 25 -16.05 9.56 -1.76
C GLU A 25 -15.45 8.64 -2.83
N ARG A 26 -14.14 8.40 -2.70
CA ARG A 26 -13.38 7.55 -3.61
C ARG A 26 -12.42 6.66 -2.83
N LEU A 27 -12.28 5.43 -3.32
CA LEU A 27 -11.36 4.42 -2.80
C LEU A 27 -10.45 3.96 -3.94
N ARG A 28 -9.14 3.89 -3.68
CA ARG A 28 -8.20 3.20 -4.55
C ARG A 28 -7.90 1.83 -3.98
N SER A 29 -7.91 0.77 -4.78
CA SER A 29 -7.50 -0.57 -4.36
C SER A 29 -6.45 -1.14 -5.31
N GLN A 30 -5.71 -2.15 -4.86
CA GLN A 30 -4.93 -2.98 -5.78
C GLN A 30 -5.84 -3.69 -6.78
N TYR A 31 -5.30 -4.03 -7.95
CA TYR A 31 -6.02 -4.82 -8.95
C TYR A 31 -6.42 -6.19 -8.39
N ASP A 32 -7.51 -6.74 -8.90
CA ASP A 32 -8.01 -8.09 -8.58
C ASP A 32 -8.33 -8.34 -7.09
N SER A 33 -8.30 -7.31 -6.24
CA SER A 33 -8.66 -7.42 -4.83
C SER A 33 -10.16 -7.34 -4.57
N THR A 34 -10.98 -7.18 -5.60
CA THR A 34 -12.42 -6.93 -5.43
C THR A 34 -13.20 -8.23 -5.47
N ILE A 35 -13.87 -8.55 -4.36
CA ILE A 35 -14.76 -9.71 -4.27
C ILE A 35 -16.17 -9.35 -4.73
N GLY A 36 -16.63 -8.15 -4.38
CA GLY A 36 -17.99 -7.69 -4.64
C GLY A 36 -18.12 -6.19 -4.50
N ARG A 37 -19.15 -5.61 -5.13
CA ARG A 37 -19.48 -4.19 -4.99
C ARG A 37 -20.93 -3.94 -5.40
N ASN A 38 -21.53 -2.88 -4.86
CA ASN A 38 -22.80 -2.38 -5.38
C ASN A 38 -22.68 -1.98 -6.86
N THR A 39 -23.74 -2.22 -7.65
CA THR A 39 -23.79 -1.91 -9.08
C THR A 39 -23.74 -0.41 -9.40
N ALA A 40 -24.11 0.44 -8.44
CA ALA A 40 -24.03 1.88 -8.56
C ALA A 40 -22.59 2.42 -8.44
N ILE A 41 -21.65 1.62 -7.92
CA ILE A 41 -20.25 2.02 -7.82
C ILE A 41 -19.61 1.87 -9.19
N SER A 42 -18.95 2.93 -9.64
CA SER A 42 -18.10 2.89 -10.84
C SER A 42 -16.71 2.36 -10.50
N ALA A 43 -16.08 1.65 -11.44
CA ALA A 43 -14.69 1.22 -11.31
C ALA A 43 -13.93 1.67 -12.56
N ALA A 44 -12.77 2.28 -12.37
CA ALA A 44 -11.89 2.71 -13.45
C ALA A 44 -10.46 2.33 -13.11
N LEU A 45 -9.72 1.74 -14.07
CA LEU A 45 -8.30 1.51 -13.87
C LEU A 45 -7.60 2.86 -13.82
N VAL A 46 -6.57 2.97 -12.98
CA VAL A 46 -5.76 4.16 -12.98
C VAL A 46 -5.11 4.33 -14.37
N GLY A 47 -5.30 5.49 -14.99
CA GLY A 47 -4.76 5.80 -16.31
C GLY A 47 -5.73 5.58 -17.47
N GLU A 48 -6.94 5.05 -17.24
CA GLU A 48 -8.02 5.00 -18.24
C GLU A 48 -8.70 6.37 -18.43
N GLY A 49 -7.93 7.36 -18.89
CA GLY A 49 -8.45 8.62 -19.42
C GLY A 49 -8.72 8.52 -20.92
N LYS A 50 -9.86 9.06 -21.39
CA LYS A 50 -10.15 9.19 -22.83
C LYS A 50 -9.16 10.16 -23.49
N GLY A 51 -8.17 9.64 -24.20
CA GLY A 51 -7.29 10.47 -25.04
C GLY A 51 -6.11 9.71 -25.65
N LEU A 52 -5.64 10.19 -26.79
CA LEU A 52 -4.47 9.67 -27.52
C LEU A 52 -3.18 9.70 -26.66
N LEU A 53 -3.15 10.52 -25.61
CA LEU A 53 -2.05 10.61 -24.63
C LEU A 53 -1.98 9.40 -23.67
N ALA A 54 -3.12 8.77 -23.32
CA ALA A 54 -3.15 7.58 -22.46
C ALA A 54 -2.65 6.31 -23.17
N LYS A 55 -2.68 6.30 -24.52
CA LYS A 55 -2.16 5.20 -25.35
C LYS A 55 -0.64 5.24 -25.56
N LEU A 56 0.00 6.39 -25.32
CA LEU A 56 1.45 6.56 -25.46
C LEU A 56 2.19 6.35 -24.12
N SER A 57 1.51 6.56 -23.00
CA SER A 57 2.02 6.32 -21.64
C SER A 57 2.00 4.85 -21.20
N THR A 58 1.48 3.94 -22.02
CA THR A 58 1.43 2.49 -21.75
C THR A 58 2.69 1.74 -22.22
N SER A 59 3.71 2.45 -22.68
CA SER A 59 4.99 1.85 -23.06
C SER A 59 5.74 1.39 -21.80
N VAL A 60 6.35 0.21 -21.89
CA VAL A 60 7.02 -0.54 -20.81
C VAL A 60 7.98 0.31 -19.94
N ALA A 61 8.45 1.46 -20.43
CA ALA A 61 9.25 2.43 -19.69
C ALA A 61 8.47 3.17 -18.58
N VAL A 62 7.21 3.58 -18.80
CA VAL A 62 6.34 4.19 -17.76
C VAL A 62 5.92 3.14 -16.73
N LYS A 63 5.82 1.88 -17.15
CA LYS A 63 5.61 0.73 -16.25
C LYS A 63 6.82 0.43 -15.35
N ALA A 64 8.01 0.93 -15.73
CA ALA A 64 9.28 0.63 -15.05
C ALA A 64 9.84 1.81 -14.25
N LEU A 65 9.50 3.07 -14.57
CA LEU A 65 10.07 4.25 -13.93
C LEU A 65 9.04 5.40 -13.80
N GLY A 66 8.57 5.65 -12.58
CA GLY A 66 8.47 7.03 -12.06
C GLY A 66 7.15 7.80 -12.15
N ASP A 67 5.98 7.18 -12.28
CA ASP A 67 4.69 7.82 -11.95
C ASP A 67 3.66 6.80 -11.39
N GLU A 68 4.06 6.15 -10.31
CA GLU A 68 3.31 5.47 -9.25
C GLU A 68 1.88 5.85 -8.87
N ASN A 69 1.33 6.98 -9.32
CA ASN A 69 -0.12 7.12 -9.21
C ASN A 69 -0.84 6.01 -9.98
N ALA A 70 -0.18 5.40 -10.99
CA ALA A 70 -0.58 4.39 -11.99
C ALA A 70 -0.91 2.95 -11.53
N ILE A 71 -1.01 2.66 -10.23
CA ILE A 71 -1.22 1.28 -9.74
C ILE A 71 -2.57 1.17 -9.04
N GLY A 72 -3.36 0.18 -9.45
CA GLY A 72 -4.66 -0.13 -8.87
C GLY A 72 -5.86 0.41 -9.65
N GLN A 73 -7.02 0.34 -9.03
CA GLN A 73 -8.30 0.78 -9.59
C GLN A 73 -9.00 1.74 -8.63
N TRP A 74 -9.69 2.72 -9.20
CA TRP A 74 -10.53 3.65 -8.47
C TRP A 74 -11.97 3.15 -8.42
N PHE A 75 -12.57 3.27 -7.24
CA PHE A 75 -13.99 3.12 -7.00
C PHE A 75 -14.60 4.47 -6.62
N GLU A 76 -15.72 4.79 -7.25
CA GLU A 76 -16.43 6.05 -7.02
C GLU A 76 -17.94 5.84 -7.11
N GLY A 77 -18.66 6.43 -6.15
CA GLY A 77 -20.11 6.34 -6.04
C GLY A 77 -20.55 5.74 -4.69
N PRO A 78 -21.78 6.02 -4.25
CA PRO A 78 -22.27 5.54 -2.96
C PRO A 78 -22.53 4.03 -2.98
N GLY A 79 -22.12 3.34 -1.92
CA GLY A 79 -22.38 1.91 -1.72
C GLY A 79 -21.22 1.18 -1.06
N GLU A 80 -21.30 -0.15 -1.09
CA GLU A 80 -20.33 -1.08 -0.56
C GLU A 80 -19.35 -1.59 -1.62
N VAL A 81 -18.08 -1.67 -1.24
CA VAL A 81 -17.01 -2.42 -1.92
C VAL A 81 -16.44 -3.45 -0.95
N LEU A 82 -16.37 -4.70 -1.37
CA LEU A 82 -15.76 -5.81 -0.63
C LEU A 82 -14.39 -6.12 -1.22
N LEU A 83 -13.36 -6.05 -0.39
CA LEU A 83 -11.97 -6.25 -0.76
C LEU A 83 -11.32 -7.42 -0.02
N SER A 84 -10.51 -8.19 -0.72
CA SER A 84 -9.59 -9.22 -0.21
C SER A 84 -8.58 -9.56 -1.31
N CYS A 85 -7.37 -9.97 -0.96
CA CYS A 85 -6.42 -10.61 -1.86
C CYS A 85 -6.83 -12.08 -2.09
N PRO A 86 -7.28 -12.45 -3.30
CA PRO A 86 -7.78 -13.79 -3.55
C PRO A 86 -6.70 -14.87 -3.42
N GLY A 87 -7.06 -16.00 -2.81
CA GLY A 87 -6.30 -17.25 -2.91
C GLY A 87 -5.25 -17.50 -1.82
N LEU A 88 -5.11 -16.60 -0.83
CA LEU A 88 -4.21 -16.79 0.30
C LEU A 88 -4.91 -16.39 1.61
N PRO A 89 -4.71 -17.15 2.70
CA PRO A 89 -5.21 -16.76 4.01
C PRO A 89 -4.44 -15.52 4.48
N GLU A 90 -5.12 -14.38 4.53
CA GLU A 90 -4.50 -13.08 4.79
C GLU A 90 -5.10 -12.41 6.02
N GLN A 91 -4.27 -11.61 6.71
CA GLN A 91 -4.75 -10.65 7.69
C GLN A 91 -4.67 -9.25 7.10
N ILE A 92 -5.74 -8.47 7.29
CA ILE A 92 -5.82 -7.07 6.88
C ILE A 92 -5.58 -6.17 8.11
N ALA A 93 -4.74 -5.15 7.93
CA ALA A 93 -4.54 -4.07 8.90
C ALA A 93 -5.05 -2.75 8.33
N GLU A 94 -5.82 -2.01 9.14
CA GLU A 94 -6.21 -0.63 8.87
C GLU A 94 -5.28 0.33 9.61
N ILE A 95 -4.71 1.28 8.87
CA ILE A 95 -3.91 2.37 9.42
C ILE A 95 -4.61 3.69 9.09
N ASN A 96 -4.91 4.45 10.14
CA ASN A 96 -5.39 5.82 10.02
C ASN A 96 -4.17 6.72 9.85
N LEU A 97 -4.01 7.33 8.66
CA LEU A 97 -2.93 8.30 8.44
C LEU A 97 -3.49 9.71 8.48
N ASP A 98 -2.76 10.60 9.13
CA ASP A 98 -2.88 12.04 9.00
C ASP A 98 -1.56 12.64 8.47
N SER A 99 -1.48 13.97 8.41
CA SER A 99 -0.32 14.67 7.83
C SER A 99 0.95 14.63 8.68
N SER A 100 0.91 14.06 9.89
CA SER A 100 2.03 14.04 10.83
C SER A 100 2.96 12.84 10.65
N GLU A 101 2.47 11.77 10.00
CA GLU A 101 3.20 10.52 9.85
C GLU A 101 3.25 10.07 8.38
N GLU A 102 4.32 9.36 8.04
CA GLU A 102 4.44 8.63 6.77
C GLU A 102 4.71 7.16 7.07
N ILE A 103 4.07 6.28 6.31
CA ILE A 103 4.24 4.83 6.44
C ILE A 103 4.99 4.32 5.22
N ILE A 104 6.07 3.58 5.44
CA ILE A 104 6.77 2.84 4.41
C ILE A 104 6.31 1.38 4.51
N PHE A 105 6.00 0.76 3.38
CA PHE A 105 5.52 -0.61 3.30
C PHE A 105 5.95 -1.28 2.01
N LYS A 106 5.94 -2.61 1.97
CA LYS A 106 6.23 -3.34 0.74
C LYS A 106 5.11 -3.17 -0.28
N LYS A 107 5.45 -3.02 -1.56
CA LYS A 107 4.44 -2.89 -2.63
C LYS A 107 3.37 -3.99 -2.58
N GLY A 108 3.77 -5.24 -2.34
CA GLY A 108 2.88 -6.39 -2.31
C GLY A 108 1.92 -6.44 -1.12
N SER A 109 2.08 -5.59 -0.11
CA SER A 109 1.17 -5.54 1.03
C SER A 109 0.04 -4.53 0.87
N TRP A 110 0.03 -3.73 -0.20
CA TRP A 110 -0.99 -2.71 -0.39
C TRP A 110 -2.32 -3.31 -0.84
N LEU A 111 -3.36 -3.17 -0.02
CA LEU A 111 -4.71 -3.59 -0.40
C LEU A 111 -5.53 -2.42 -0.95
N ALA A 112 -5.63 -1.33 -0.20
CA ALA A 112 -6.39 -0.16 -0.59
C ALA A 112 -6.01 1.11 0.17
N SER A 113 -6.43 2.26 -0.32
CA SER A 113 -6.30 3.53 0.36
C SER A 113 -7.40 4.51 -0.04
N THR A 114 -7.84 5.35 0.89
CA THR A 114 -8.74 6.47 0.57
C THR A 114 -8.03 7.52 -0.29
N SER A 115 -8.79 8.34 -1.01
CA SER A 115 -8.25 9.37 -1.93
C SER A 115 -7.37 10.45 -1.27
N GLY A 116 -7.43 10.62 0.06
CA GLY A 116 -6.55 11.53 0.80
C GLY A 116 -5.11 11.02 0.98
N ILE A 117 -4.85 9.76 0.64
CA ILE A 117 -3.53 9.12 0.81
C ILE A 117 -2.79 9.09 -0.53
N SER A 118 -1.67 9.81 -0.56
CA SER A 118 -0.68 9.75 -1.64
C SER A 118 0.25 8.56 -1.42
N ILE A 119 0.57 7.83 -2.49
CA ILE A 119 1.47 6.67 -2.45
C ILE A 119 2.56 6.85 -3.49
N THR A 120 3.82 6.81 -3.05
CA THR A 120 4.99 6.92 -3.91
C THR A 120 6.04 5.86 -3.55
N PRO A 121 6.59 5.07 -4.48
CA PRO A 121 7.73 4.22 -4.27
C PRO A 121 8.91 4.98 -3.72
N THR A 122 9.65 4.20 -2.98
CA THR A 122 10.83 4.62 -2.28
C THR A 122 11.78 3.43 -2.23
N PHE A 123 13.02 3.71 -1.92
CA PHE A 123 14.05 2.69 -1.77
C PHE A 123 14.83 3.03 -0.50
N GLU A 124 15.24 2.01 0.26
CA GLU A 124 16.02 2.24 1.48
C GLU A 124 17.36 2.93 1.19
N SER A 125 17.98 2.57 0.07
CA SER A 125 19.17 3.26 -0.44
C SER A 125 19.29 3.09 -1.95
N VAL A 126 20.01 4.03 -2.59
CA VAL A 126 20.36 3.94 -4.02
C VAL A 126 21.13 2.64 -4.30
N GLY A 127 22.02 2.23 -3.38
CA GLY A 127 22.77 0.98 -3.47
C GLY A 127 21.86 -0.26 -3.44
N SER A 128 20.85 -0.28 -2.56
CA SER A 128 19.85 -1.35 -2.50
C SER A 128 19.00 -1.42 -3.76
N ALA A 129 18.57 -0.26 -4.29
CA ALA A 129 17.81 -0.18 -5.54
C ALA A 129 18.60 -0.77 -6.72
N VAL A 130 19.86 -0.37 -6.88
CA VAL A 130 20.76 -0.88 -7.94
C VAL A 130 21.02 -2.38 -7.76
N TRP A 131 21.28 -2.83 -6.53
CA TRP A 131 21.53 -4.25 -6.24
C TRP A 131 20.32 -5.14 -6.57
N ASN A 132 19.13 -4.72 -6.16
CA ASN A 132 17.90 -5.45 -6.45
C ASN A 132 17.54 -5.43 -7.94
N ALA A 133 17.83 -4.33 -8.64
CA ALA A 133 17.69 -4.25 -10.10
C ALA A 133 18.64 -5.21 -10.82
N ILE A 134 19.91 -5.27 -10.43
CA ILE A 134 20.90 -6.20 -11.01
C ILE A 134 20.48 -7.67 -10.83
N ARG A 135 19.86 -7.99 -9.68
CA ARG A 135 19.37 -9.34 -9.38
C ARG A 135 18.00 -9.66 -9.99
N GLY A 136 17.37 -8.74 -10.72
CA GLY A 136 16.02 -8.92 -11.27
C GLY A 136 14.91 -8.97 -10.21
N ASN A 137 15.22 -8.62 -8.95
CA ASN A 137 14.30 -8.72 -7.81
C ASN A 137 13.65 -7.39 -7.44
N LEU A 138 13.68 -6.40 -8.35
CA LEU A 138 13.13 -5.07 -8.11
C LEU A 138 11.64 -5.12 -7.75
N GLY A 139 10.88 -6.07 -8.33
CA GLY A 139 9.46 -6.24 -8.02
C GLY A 139 9.18 -6.66 -6.57
N ASN A 140 9.98 -7.57 -6.02
CA ASN A 140 9.79 -8.13 -4.67
C ASN A 140 10.39 -7.24 -3.56
N SER A 141 11.21 -6.26 -3.94
CA SER A 141 11.92 -5.36 -3.03
C SER A 141 11.45 -3.92 -3.12
N LEU A 142 10.46 -3.63 -3.98
CA LEU A 142 9.93 -2.29 -4.14
C LEU A 142 9.16 -1.88 -2.88
N LEU A 143 9.62 -0.81 -2.25
CA LEU A 143 8.91 -0.17 -1.14
C LEU A 143 8.02 0.94 -1.68
N LEU A 144 6.91 1.16 -1.00
CA LEU A 144 5.98 2.25 -1.20
C LEU A 144 5.93 3.09 0.08
N ARG A 145 5.76 4.39 -0.09
CA ARG A 145 5.57 5.36 0.98
C ARG A 145 4.18 5.93 0.85
N ALA A 146 3.38 5.83 1.91
CA ALA A 146 2.10 6.49 2.04
C ALA A 146 2.26 7.76 2.87
N ARG A 147 1.66 8.85 2.38
CA ARG A 147 1.52 10.11 3.10
C ARG A 147 0.08 10.61 2.96
N ALA A 148 -0.50 11.09 4.05
CA ALA A 148 -1.79 11.76 3.96
C ALA A 148 -1.62 13.21 3.47
N GLU A 149 -2.22 13.51 2.31
CA GLU A 149 -2.50 14.90 1.90
C GLU A 149 -3.72 15.42 2.66
N LYS A 150 -4.66 14.51 2.95
CA LYS A 150 -5.77 14.68 3.89
C LYS A 150 -5.87 13.41 4.71
N ALA A 151 -6.34 13.53 5.95
CA ALA A 151 -6.55 12.37 6.80
C ALA A 151 -7.32 11.28 6.04
N GLY A 152 -6.87 10.04 6.16
CA GLY A 152 -7.39 8.94 5.37
C GLY A 152 -7.07 7.57 5.96
N ARG A 153 -7.50 6.53 5.25
CA ARG A 153 -7.25 5.13 5.59
C ARG A 153 -6.30 4.50 4.60
N LEU A 154 -5.35 3.73 5.10
CA LEU A 154 -4.50 2.81 4.36
C LEU A 154 -4.80 1.39 4.85
N LEU A 155 -5.15 0.51 3.91
CA LEU A 155 -5.35 -0.91 4.17
C LEU A 155 -4.17 -1.68 3.62
N LEU A 156 -3.51 -2.44 4.50
CA LEU A 156 -2.45 -3.36 4.14
C LEU A 156 -2.91 -4.78 4.39
N SER A 157 -2.48 -5.72 3.56
CA SER A 157 -2.68 -7.15 3.80
C SER A 157 -1.37 -7.92 3.76
N SER A 158 -1.36 -9.06 4.46
CA SER A 158 -0.24 -9.98 4.52
C SER A 158 -0.76 -11.40 4.53
N VAL A 159 -0.06 -12.30 3.86
CA VAL A 159 -0.28 -13.75 4.03
C VAL A 159 0.11 -14.10 5.48
N GLY A 160 -0.80 -14.77 6.20
CA GLY A 160 -0.63 -15.06 7.63
C GLY A 160 -0.96 -13.87 8.54
N ASN A 161 -0.44 -13.91 9.77
CA ASN A 161 -0.79 -12.94 10.81
C ASN A 161 0.17 -11.74 10.82
N ILE A 162 -0.40 -10.55 11.02
CA ILE A 162 0.28 -9.29 11.25
C ILE A 162 0.53 -9.12 12.75
N HIS A 163 1.80 -9.00 13.13
CA HIS A 163 2.22 -8.66 14.48
C HIS A 163 2.64 -7.18 14.56
N HIS A 164 1.92 -6.38 15.34
CA HIS A 164 2.24 -4.97 15.55
C HIS A 164 3.16 -4.81 16.77
N LYS A 165 4.29 -4.13 16.58
CA LYS A 165 5.24 -3.78 17.64
C LYS A 165 5.56 -2.29 17.60
N THR A 166 5.28 -1.61 18.70
CA THR A 166 5.78 -0.26 18.95
C THR A 166 7.20 -0.35 19.52
N LEU A 167 8.10 0.46 18.98
CA LEU A 167 9.46 0.60 19.50
C LEU A 167 9.51 1.78 20.47
N SER A 168 10.20 1.59 21.59
CA SER A 168 10.51 2.68 22.51
C SER A 168 11.63 3.55 21.94
N ASP A 169 11.79 4.77 22.45
CA ASP A 169 12.89 5.65 22.03
C ASP A 169 14.26 4.96 22.21
N GLY A 170 15.03 4.89 21.13
CA GLY A 170 16.34 4.22 21.09
C GLY A 170 16.30 2.69 21.06
N GLU A 171 15.11 2.07 21.07
CA GLU A 171 14.97 0.62 20.93
C GLU A 171 15.32 0.19 19.50
N THR A 172 16.25 -0.76 19.37
CA THR A 172 16.57 -1.40 18.09
C THR A 172 15.93 -2.78 18.03
N TYR A 173 15.25 -3.08 16.92
CA TYR A 173 14.63 -4.38 16.69
C TYR A 173 15.03 -4.92 15.32
N LYS A 174 15.48 -6.17 15.29
CA LYS A 174 15.87 -6.86 14.04
C LYS A 174 14.70 -7.69 13.54
N VAL A 175 14.34 -7.49 12.28
CA VAL A 175 13.29 -8.23 11.59
C VAL A 175 13.90 -8.83 10.34
N ASP A 176 13.53 -10.07 10.01
CA ASP A 176 13.84 -10.62 8.70
C ASP A 176 13.17 -9.79 7.59
N ASN A 177 13.92 -9.45 6.56
CA ASN A 177 13.42 -8.59 5.48
C ASN A 177 12.21 -9.21 4.77
N GLY A 178 12.08 -10.54 4.70
CA GLY A 178 10.93 -11.23 4.14
C GLY A 178 9.65 -11.02 4.96
N ASN A 179 9.80 -10.84 6.27
CA ASN A 179 8.70 -10.72 7.24
C ASN A 179 8.38 -9.28 7.66
N LEU A 180 9.21 -8.29 7.29
CA LEU A 180 8.89 -6.88 7.49
C LEU A 180 7.78 -6.43 6.52
N LEU A 181 6.67 -5.93 7.04
CA LEU A 181 5.50 -5.53 6.25
C LEU A 181 5.45 -4.01 6.00
N ALA A 182 5.50 -3.24 7.09
CA ALA A 182 5.37 -1.79 7.10
C ALA A 182 6.01 -1.20 8.37
N TRP A 183 6.43 0.07 8.31
CA TRP A 183 7.01 0.82 9.43
C TRP A 183 6.79 2.33 9.24
N THR A 184 6.87 3.09 10.32
CA THR A 184 6.84 4.57 10.26
C THR A 184 8.16 5.09 9.70
N SER A 185 8.12 6.16 8.92
CA SER A 185 9.34 6.79 8.36
C SER A 185 10.30 7.32 9.42
N SER A 186 9.83 7.54 10.66
CA SER A 186 10.62 7.91 11.82
C SER A 186 11.53 6.79 12.33
N ALA A 187 11.18 5.53 12.07
CA ALA A 187 12.05 4.40 12.39
C ALA A 187 13.12 4.28 11.29
N GLU A 188 14.38 4.52 11.65
CA GLU A 188 15.50 4.32 10.73
C GLU A 188 15.63 2.82 10.41
N SER A 189 15.35 2.44 9.16
CA SER A 189 15.48 1.07 8.68
C SER A 189 16.80 0.89 7.94
N ALA A 190 17.55 -0.17 8.27
CA ALA A 190 18.76 -0.55 7.53
C ALA A 190 18.77 -2.05 7.22
N ILE A 191 18.85 -2.43 5.94
CA ILE A 191 19.24 -3.78 5.54
C ILE A 191 20.70 -4.02 5.95
N LEU A 192 20.92 -4.89 6.95
CA LEU A 192 22.23 -5.43 7.23
C LEU A 192 22.48 -6.64 6.33
N PRO A 193 23.65 -6.75 5.64
CA PRO A 193 24.03 -7.98 4.96
C PRO A 193 23.99 -9.14 5.97
N CYS A 194 23.29 -10.22 5.64
CA CYS A 194 23.43 -11.49 6.33
C CYS A 194 24.85 -12.04 6.05
N GLY A 195 25.83 -11.56 6.83
CA GLY A 195 27.26 -11.82 6.62
C GLY A 195 28.11 -11.17 7.69
N GLY A 196 28.01 -11.69 8.92
CA GLY A 196 28.83 -11.28 10.07
C GLY A 196 28.48 -12.09 11.33
N ASN A 197 29.19 -13.22 11.50
CA ASN A 197 29.32 -14.09 12.69
C ASN A 197 28.12 -14.26 13.64
N GLU A 198 26.98 -14.75 13.13
CA GLU A 198 26.10 -15.75 13.76
C GLU A 198 24.73 -15.73 13.06
N ALA A 199 24.20 -16.92 12.71
CA ALA A 199 22.90 -17.08 12.04
C ALA A 199 22.18 -18.30 12.59
N TRP A 200 20.88 -18.16 12.88
CA TRP A 200 19.93 -19.26 13.06
C TRP A 200 18.57 -18.86 12.46
N TYR A 201 17.88 -19.85 11.87
CA TYR A 201 16.74 -19.71 10.96
C TYR A 201 15.41 -20.18 11.60
N MET A 202 14.29 -19.80 10.97
CA MET A 202 13.17 -20.71 10.62
C MET A 202 12.74 -20.46 9.19
#